data_AF-A0A3C1MTH6-F1
#
_entry.id   AF-A0A3C1MTH6-F1
#
_cell.length_a   1.000
_cell.length_b   1.000
_cell.length_c   1.000
_cell.angle_alpha   90.00
_cell.angle_beta   90.00
_cell.angle_gamma   90.00
#
_symmetry.space_group_name_H-M   'P 1'
#
loop_
_entity.id
_entity.type
_entity.pdbx_description
1 polymer ?
#
loop_
_entity_poly.entity_id
_entity_poly.type
_entity_poly.pdbx_seq_one_letter_code
_entity_poly.pdbx_strand_id
1 'polypeptide(L)'
;MQESPFKGKTGVKRVFNAFFYSLDGLKAAIRHEDAFRQEVLLAVVLIPLTLYLEPGAIGRALMIAPVLLVLIVELLNSAVEAAVDRISLENHHLIKRAKDMGSAAVLIA
;
A
#
# COMPACT_ATOMS: atom_id res chain seq x y z
N MET A 1 3.96 32.29 8.77
CA MET A 1 3.62 30.94 8.30
C MET A 1 4.66 30.54 7.27
N GLN A 2 5.56 29.60 7.58
CA GLN A 2 6.44 29.03 6.55
C GLN A 2 5.57 28.20 5.61
N GLU A 3 5.45 28.62 4.35
CA GLU A 3 4.79 27.80 3.34
C GLU A 3 5.58 26.49 3.17
N SER A 4 4.88 25.37 3.24
CA SER A 4 5.44 24.06 2.95
C SER A 4 6.14 24.08 1.57
N PRO A 5 7.40 23.60 1.46
CA PRO A 5 8.14 23.60 0.18
C PRO A 5 7.49 22.71 -0.89
N PHE A 6 6.40 22.02 -0.55
CA PHE A 6 5.59 21.18 -1.41
C PHE A 6 4.44 21.92 -2.12
N LYS A 7 4.39 23.27 -2.07
CA LYS A 7 3.44 24.06 -2.88
C LYS A 7 3.69 23.79 -4.36
N GLY A 8 2.82 22.96 -4.93
CA GLY A 8 3.13 22.10 -6.07
C GLY A 8 3.40 22.86 -7.38
N LYS A 9 4.49 22.47 -8.04
CA LYS A 9 4.71 22.75 -9.46
C LYS A 9 3.47 22.31 -10.24
N THR A 10 2.84 23.19 -11.02
CA THR A 10 1.61 22.89 -11.79
C THR A 10 1.95 22.26 -13.15
N GLY A 11 0.98 21.59 -13.77
CA GLY A 11 1.09 21.05 -15.14
C GLY A 11 1.55 19.59 -15.28
N VAL A 12 1.82 19.17 -16.52
CA VAL A 12 2.18 17.80 -16.93
C VAL A 12 3.38 17.25 -16.14
N LYS A 13 4.36 18.11 -15.84
CA LYS A 13 5.54 17.76 -15.03
C LYS A 13 5.19 17.26 -13.63
N ARG A 14 4.09 17.73 -13.03
CA ARG A 14 3.60 17.26 -11.73
C ARG A 14 3.10 15.82 -11.80
N VAL A 15 2.35 15.50 -12.86
CA VAL A 15 1.78 14.16 -13.06
C VAL A 15 2.90 13.14 -13.24
N PHE A 16 3.89 13.46 -14.07
CA PHE A 16 5.09 12.63 -14.22
C PHE A 16 5.83 12.43 -12.89
N ASN A 17 6.08 13.51 -12.14
CA ASN A 17 6.74 13.39 -10.84
C ASN A 17 5.92 12.54 -9.85
N ALA A 18 4.60 12.72 -9.79
CA ALA A 18 3.72 11.92 -8.94
C ALA A 18 3.78 10.43 -9.31
N PHE A 19 3.80 10.11 -10.60
CA PHE A 19 3.96 8.74 -11.07
C PHE A 19 5.28 8.12 -10.58
N PHE A 20 6.41 8.84 -10.70
CA PHE A 20 7.70 8.35 -10.20
C PHE A 20 7.71 8.20 -8.68
N TYR A 21 7.09 9.11 -7.93
CA TYR A 21 6.96 8.96 -6.48
C TYR A 21 6.12 7.73 -6.09
N SER A 22 5.05 7.43 -6.84
CA SER A 22 4.28 6.19 -6.63
C SER A 22 5.12 4.94 -6.90
N LEU A 23 5.96 4.96 -7.95
CA LEU A 23 6.87 3.85 -8.24
C LEU A 23 7.93 3.68 -7.16
N ASP A 24 8.49 4.77 -6.64
CA ASP A 24 9.45 4.74 -5.54
C ASP A 24 8.82 4.15 -4.27
N GLY A 25 7.57 4.54 -3.96
CA GLY A 25 6.81 3.98 -2.84
C GLY A 25 6.55 2.48 -3.00
N LEU A 26 6.11 2.04 -4.18
CA LEU A 26 5.88 0.62 -4.46
C LEU A 26 7.18 -0.19 -4.38
N LYS A 27 8.28 0.36 -4.90
CA LYS A 27 9.60 -0.26 -4.84
C LYS A 27 10.11 -0.37 -3.40
N ALA A 28 9.85 0.65 -2.57
CA ALA A 28 10.17 0.61 -1.15
C ALA A 28 9.39 -0.50 -0.45
N ALA A 29 8.07 -0.60 -0.66
CA ALA A 29 7.25 -1.66 -0.08
C ALA A 29 7.74 -3.06 -0.50
N ILE A 30 7.98 -3.30 -1.80
CA ILE A 30 8.52 -4.59 -2.29
C ILE A 30 9.88 -4.91 -1.66
N ARG A 31 10.73 -3.90 -1.42
CA ARG A 31 12.08 -4.13 -0.89
C ARG A 31 12.08 -4.38 0.62
N HIS A 32 11.27 -3.66 1.36
CA HIS A 32 11.35 -3.59 2.82
C HIS A 32 10.31 -4.46 3.52
N GLU A 33 9.19 -4.76 2.87
CA GLU A 33 8.06 -5.48 3.48
C GLU A 33 7.95 -6.91 2.93
N ASP A 34 8.23 -7.89 3.79
CA ASP A 34 8.10 -9.31 3.45
C ASP A 34 6.64 -9.70 3.16
N ALA A 35 5.70 -9.20 3.97
CA ALA A 35 4.28 -9.46 3.82
C ALA A 35 3.74 -8.93 2.48
N PHE A 36 4.03 -7.67 2.14
CA PHE A 36 3.68 -7.10 0.85
C PHE A 36 4.21 -7.92 -0.34
N ARG A 37 5.45 -8.46 -0.25
CA ARG A 37 5.99 -9.34 -1.31
C ARG A 37 5.20 -10.64 -1.45
N GLN A 38 4.78 -11.24 -0.35
CA GLN A 38 3.98 -12.46 -0.37
C GLN A 38 2.59 -12.20 -0.99
N GLU A 39 1.96 -11.09 -0.62
CA GLU A 39 0.67 -10.67 -1.19
C GLU A 39 0.78 -10.36 -2.69
N VAL A 40 1.85 -9.68 -3.12
CA VAL A 40 2.09 -9.44 -4.56
C VAL A 40 2.28 -10.76 -5.30
N LEU A 41 3.02 -11.73 -4.73
CA LEU A 41 3.18 -13.05 -5.34
C LEU A 41 1.83 -13.76 -5.48
N LEU A 42 0.99 -13.71 -4.44
CA LEU A 42 -0.37 -14.24 -4.49
C LEU A 42 -1.20 -13.53 -5.57
N ALA A 43 -1.14 -12.20 -5.65
CA ALA A 43 -1.86 -11.42 -6.65
C ALA A 43 -1.43 -11.78 -8.08
N VAL A 44 -0.13 -12.00 -8.31
CA VAL A 44 0.43 -12.43 -9.60
C VAL A 44 -0.10 -13.81 -10.02
N VAL A 45 -0.50 -14.66 -9.07
CA VAL A 45 -1.11 -15.98 -9.38
C VAL A 45 -2.64 -15.87 -9.50
N LEU A 46 -3.29 -15.22 -8.53
CA LEU A 46 -4.76 -15.18 -8.41
C LEU A 46 -5.42 -14.32 -9.50
N ILE A 47 -4.80 -13.21 -9.91
CA ILE A 47 -5.38 -12.34 -10.94
C ILE A 47 -5.41 -13.06 -12.30
N PRO A 48 -4.31 -13.63 -12.83
CA PRO A 48 -4.37 -14.40 -14.06
C PRO A 48 -5.32 -15.60 -13.98
N LEU A 49 -5.34 -16.30 -12.84
CA LEU A 49 -6.27 -17.41 -12.63
C LEU A 49 -7.73 -16.96 -12.71
N THR A 50 -8.05 -15.81 -12.11
CA THR A 50 -9.38 -15.19 -12.20
C THR A 50 -9.75 -14.84 -13.63
N LEU A 51 -8.82 -14.23 -14.39
CA LEU A 51 -9.06 -13.89 -15.79
C LEU A 51 -9.29 -15.12 -16.66
N TYR A 52 -8.63 -16.23 -16.33
CA TYR A 52 -8.76 -17.51 -17.03
C TYR A 52 -10.06 -18.26 -16.69
N LEU A 53 -10.42 -18.35 -15.40
CA LEU A 53 -11.54 -19.16 -14.94
C LEU A 53 -12.90 -18.46 -15.03
N GLU A 54 -12.96 -17.16 -14.78
CA GLU A 54 -14.23 -16.42 -14.70
C GLU A 54 -14.48 -15.66 -16.02
N PRO A 55 -15.53 -15.98 -16.79
CA PRO A 55 -15.83 -15.30 -18.04
C PRO A 55 -16.54 -13.95 -17.84
N GLY A 56 -17.25 -13.77 -16.73
CA GLY A 56 -18.05 -12.58 -16.45
C GLY A 56 -17.22 -11.42 -15.92
N ALA A 57 -17.45 -10.21 -16.47
CA ALA A 57 -16.76 -9.01 -16.01
C ALA A 57 -17.04 -8.69 -14.53
N ILE A 58 -18.27 -8.91 -14.07
CA ILE A 58 -18.66 -8.69 -12.66
C ILE A 58 -17.97 -9.71 -11.76
N GLY A 59 -17.96 -10.99 -12.14
CA GLY A 59 -17.28 -12.04 -11.37
C GLY A 59 -15.78 -11.76 -11.24
N ARG A 60 -15.12 -11.37 -12.33
CA ARG A 60 -13.71 -10.95 -12.32
C ARG A 60 -13.47 -9.78 -11.37
N ALA A 61 -14.31 -8.76 -11.41
CA ALA A 61 -14.18 -7.61 -10.52
C ALA A 61 -14.33 -8.02 -9.05
N LEU A 62 -15.31 -8.87 -8.72
CA LEU A 62 -15.53 -9.36 -7.36
C LEU A 62 -14.39 -10.25 -6.84
N MET A 63 -13.68 -10.95 -7.72
CA MET A 63 -12.53 -11.78 -7.35
C MET A 63 -11.22 -10.99 -7.27
N ILE A 64 -11.02 -10.00 -8.16
CA ILE A 64 -9.81 -9.16 -8.17
C ILE A 64 -9.86 -8.09 -7.07
N ALA A 65 -11.04 -7.56 -6.75
CA ALA A 65 -11.16 -6.45 -5.79
C ALA A 65 -10.59 -6.76 -4.40
N PRO A 66 -10.84 -7.92 -3.76
CA PRO A 66 -10.24 -8.26 -2.47
C PRO A 66 -8.71 -8.37 -2.54
N VAL A 67 -8.17 -8.94 -3.62
CA VAL A 67 -6.71 -9.05 -3.83
C VAL A 67 -6.08 -7.66 -3.88
N LEU A 68 -6.70 -6.71 -4.58
CA LEU A 68 -6.24 -5.33 -4.61
C LEU A 68 -6.45 -4.61 -3.28
N LEU A 69 -7.53 -4.91 -2.56
CA LEU A 69 -7.83 -4.31 -1.27
C LEU A 69 -6.74 -4.65 -0.25
N VAL A 70 -6.37 -5.93 -0.14
CA VAL A 70 -5.29 -6.40 0.75
C VAL A 70 -3.98 -5.65 0.45
N LEU A 71 -3.56 -5.57 -0.83
CA LEU A 71 -2.35 -4.83 -1.22
C LEU A 71 -2.41 -3.34 -0.86
N ILE A 72 -3.57 -2.70 -1.01
CA ILE A 72 -3.74 -1.30 -0.63
C ILE A 72 -3.62 -1.13 0.88
N VAL A 73 -4.29 -2.00 1.65
CA VAL A 73 -4.29 -1.95 3.11
C VAL A 73 -2.89 -2.20 3.66
N GLU A 74 -2.14 -3.13 3.09
CA GLU A 74 -0.75 -3.43 3.48
C GLU A 74 0.20 -2.27 3.15
N LEU A 75 0.05 -1.60 2.00
CA LEU A 75 0.80 -0.37 1.69
C LEU A 75 0.52 0.74 2.68
N LEU A 76 -0.75 0.91 3.08
CA LEU A 76 -1.15 1.90 4.08
C LEU A 76 -0.59 1.54 5.46
N ASN A 77 -0.64 0.25 5.84
CA ASN A 77 -0.05 -0.25 7.08
C ASN A 77 1.44 0.09 7.14
N SER A 78 2.19 -0.30 6.11
CA SER A 78 3.63 -0.05 5.99
C SER A 78 3.98 1.44 6.04
N ALA A 79 3.16 2.28 5.39
CA ALA A 79 3.34 3.73 5.43
C ALA A 79 3.13 4.32 6.84
N VAL A 80 2.13 3.83 7.57
CA VAL A 80 1.89 4.22 8.97
C VAL A 80 3.03 3.74 9.86
N GLU A 81 3.48 2.49 9.72
CA GLU A 81 4.61 1.95 10.47
C GLU A 81 5.87 2.79 10.26
N ALA A 82 6.23 3.08 9.01
CA ALA A 82 7.38 3.92 8.68
C ALA A 82 7.28 5.36 9.23
N ALA A 83 6.08 5.94 9.24
CA ALA A 83 5.86 7.26 9.81
C ALA A 83 6.01 7.27 11.33
N VAL A 84 5.51 6.23 12.00
CA VAL A 84 5.51 6.11 13.45
C VAL A 84 6.91 5.74 13.98
N ASP A 85 7.66 4.89 13.27
CA ASP A 85 9.01 4.47 13.64
C ASP A 85 10.03 5.61 13.65
N ARG A 86 9.73 6.71 12.95
CA ARG A 86 10.54 7.93 12.99
C ARG A 86 10.37 8.72 14.30
N ILE A 87 9.25 8.57 15.01
CA ILE A 87 8.85 9.51 16.09
C ILE A 87 9.53 9.19 17.43
N SER A 88 9.73 7.91 17.79
CA SER A 88 10.47 7.53 18.99
C SER A 88 10.91 6.07 18.96
N LEU A 89 12.15 5.81 19.38
CA LEU A 89 12.68 4.46 19.62
C LEU A 89 12.29 3.91 21.00
N GLU A 90 11.67 4.73 21.87
CA GLU A 90 11.12 4.28 23.15
C GLU A 90 9.74 3.64 22.93
N ASN A 91 9.50 2.52 23.63
CA ASN A 91 8.23 1.78 23.57
C ASN A 91 7.06 2.61 24.09
N HIS A 92 6.45 3.41 23.21
CA HIS A 92 5.30 4.22 23.53
C HIS A 92 4.01 3.43 23.27
N HIS A 93 3.13 3.35 24.27
CA HIS A 93 1.91 2.54 24.18
C HIS A 93 1.00 2.92 22.99
N LEU A 94 1.01 4.20 22.58
CA LEU A 94 0.27 4.68 21.41
C LEU A 94 0.85 4.18 20.08
N ILE A 95 2.18 4.07 19.98
CA ILE A 95 2.87 3.54 18.79
C ILE A 95 2.47 2.09 18.60
N LYS A 96 2.52 1.31 19.68
CA LYS A 96 2.09 -0.09 19.64
C LYS A 96 0.65 -0.23 19.16
N ARG A 97 -0.29 0.56 19.71
CA ARG A 97 -1.70 0.54 19.26
C ARG A 97 -1.86 0.90 17.78
N ALA A 98 -1.11 1.89 17.28
CA ALA A 98 -1.18 2.26 15.87
C ALA A 98 -0.76 1.09 14.96
N LYS A 99 0.35 0.41 15.30
CA LYS A 99 0.80 -0.79 14.59
C LYS A 99 -0.20 -1.94 14.68
N ASP A 100 -0.69 -2.23 15.90
CA ASP A 100 -1.67 -3.30 16.13
C ASP A 100 -2.95 -3.09 15.29
N MET A 101 -3.43 -1.84 15.18
CA MET A 101 -4.61 -1.51 14.37
C MET A 101 -4.32 -1.62 12.86
N GLY A 102 -3.12 -1.27 12.42
CA GLY A 102 -2.68 -1.43 11.05
C GLY A 102 -2.65 -2.90 10.63
N SER A 103 -1.99 -3.76 11.41
CA SER A 103 -2.00 -5.21 11.18
C SER A 103 -3.41 -5.82 11.26
N ALA A 104 -4.27 -5.33 12.16
CA ALA A 104 -5.65 -5.78 12.26
C ALA A 104 -6.48 -5.41 11.01
N ALA A 105 -6.19 -4.27 10.37
CA ALA A 105 -6.86 -3.90 9.12
C ALA A 105 -6.46 -4.85 7.99
N VAL A 106 -5.18 -5.22 7.89
CA VAL A 106 -4.67 -6.20 6.91
C VAL A 106 -5.32 -7.56 7.12
N LEU A 107 -5.48 -8.00 8.37
CA LEU A 107 -6.15 -9.26 8.71
C LEU A 107 -7.63 -9.31 8.26
N ILE A 108 -8.31 -8.16 8.23
CA ILE A 108 -9.74 -8.07 7.88
C ILE A 108 -9.96 -7.95 6.37
N ALA A 109 -8.98 -7.38 5.65
CA ALA A 109 -9.04 -7.12 4.21
C ALA A 109 -9.09 -8.42 3.38
#